data_AF-A0A7V9ZN17-F1
#
_entry.id   AF-A0A7V9ZN17-F1
#
_cell.length_a   1.000
_cell.length_b   1.000
_cell.length_c   1.000
_cell.angle_alpha   90.00
_cell.angle_beta   90.00
_cell.angle_gamma   90.00
#
_symmetry.space_group_name_H-M   'P 1'
#
loop_
_entity.id
_entity.type
_entity.pdbx_description
1 polymer ?
#
loop_
_entity_poly.entity_id
_entity_poly.type
_entity_poly.pdbx_seq_one_letter_code
_entity_poly.pdbx_strand_id
1 'polypeptide(L)'
;MIQAGAKFIGGCCGTTPAHIKLISDAVRAASPRKQHVVVSEAVAARVEELTPADIKVIPPEERSLWSRKITNGEFVTSVEVLPPKGCAPEKTLESIRLLKDAGVDGVNIPDGPRAQTRMSAQATAVLVERDIGIEAVLHYCCRDRNLLGMMSDLLG
;
A
#
# COMPACT_ATOMS: atom_id res chain seq x y z
N MET A 1 -14.38 -20.73 -12.38
CA MET A 1 -13.94 -20.22 -11.05
C MET A 1 -14.60 -20.96 -9.89
N ILE A 2 -15.93 -21.04 -9.80
CA ILE A 2 -16.64 -21.80 -8.75
C ILE A 2 -16.18 -23.26 -8.67
N GLN A 3 -16.19 -23.99 -9.80
CA GLN A 3 -15.73 -25.37 -9.87
C GLN A 3 -14.22 -25.54 -9.64
N ALA A 4 -13.45 -24.45 -9.75
CA ALA A 4 -12.02 -24.43 -9.48
C ALA A 4 -11.71 -24.13 -7.99
N GLY A 5 -12.72 -24.05 -7.12
CA GLY A 5 -12.54 -23.91 -5.67
C GLY A 5 -12.52 -22.49 -5.12
N ALA A 6 -12.90 -21.47 -5.92
CA ALA A 6 -12.99 -20.09 -5.44
C ALA A 6 -14.01 -19.95 -4.28
N LYS A 7 -13.57 -19.40 -3.14
CA LYS A 7 -14.42 -19.18 -1.95
C LYS A 7 -15.14 -17.83 -1.93
N PHE A 8 -14.59 -16.84 -2.64
CA PHE A 8 -15.16 -15.50 -2.77
C PHE A 8 -15.31 -15.15 -4.24
N ILE A 9 -16.49 -14.62 -4.60
CA ILE A 9 -16.80 -14.17 -5.95
C ILE A 9 -17.56 -12.85 -5.81
N GLY A 10 -17.10 -11.86 -6.56
CA GLY A 10 -17.70 -10.53 -6.62
C GLY A 10 -17.32 -9.87 -7.94
N GLY A 11 -17.43 -8.55 -8.00
CA GLY A 11 -17.01 -7.78 -9.16
C GLY A 11 -16.26 -6.51 -8.77
N CYS A 12 -15.67 -5.85 -9.77
CA CYS A 12 -14.88 -4.63 -9.61
C CYS A 12 -15.79 -3.37 -9.61
N CYS A 13 -15.19 -2.19 -9.79
CA CYS A 13 -15.88 -0.92 -10.00
C CYS A 13 -16.99 -1.06 -11.05
N GLY A 14 -18.23 -0.66 -10.69
CA GLY A 14 -19.42 -0.82 -11.54
C GLY A 14 -20.31 -2.01 -11.17
N THR A 15 -19.91 -2.83 -10.19
CA THR A 15 -20.78 -3.89 -9.65
C THR A 15 -21.84 -3.29 -8.74
N THR A 16 -23.11 -3.47 -9.10
CA THR A 16 -24.25 -2.96 -8.33
C THR A 16 -24.82 -4.05 -7.41
N PRO A 17 -25.67 -3.70 -6.43
CA PRO A 17 -26.40 -4.68 -5.64
C PRO A 17 -27.20 -5.69 -6.48
N ALA A 18 -27.71 -5.27 -7.65
CA ALA A 18 -28.40 -6.15 -8.59
C ALA A 18 -27.46 -7.20 -9.20
N HIS A 19 -26.24 -6.81 -9.58
CA HIS A 19 -25.22 -7.74 -10.07
C HIS A 19 -24.83 -8.74 -8.97
N ILE A 20 -24.65 -8.28 -7.74
CA ILE A 20 -24.32 -9.16 -6.59
C ILE A 20 -25.44 -10.20 -6.38
N LYS A 21 -26.71 -9.79 -6.48
CA LYS A 21 -27.85 -10.70 -6.38
C LYS A 21 -27.82 -11.78 -7.46
N LEU A 22 -27.62 -11.39 -8.73
CA LEU A 22 -27.53 -12.34 -9.83
C LEU A 22 -26.35 -13.32 -9.67
N ILE A 23 -25.20 -12.83 -9.19
CA ILE A 23 -24.04 -13.67 -8.88
C ILE A 23 -24.38 -14.67 -7.76
N SER A 24 -24.99 -14.20 -6.67
CA SER A 24 -25.43 -15.07 -5.56
C SER A 24 -26.39 -16.15 -6.03
N ASP A 25 -27.39 -15.79 -6.83
CA ASP A 25 -28.39 -16.73 -7.34
C ASP A 25 -27.77 -17.78 -8.25
N ALA A 26 -26.85 -17.37 -9.14
CA ALA A 26 -26.10 -18.28 -10.00
C ALA A 26 -25.18 -19.22 -9.21
N VAL A 27 -24.51 -18.73 -8.16
CA VAL A 27 -23.65 -19.55 -7.28
C VAL A 27 -24.47 -20.59 -6.52
N ARG A 28 -25.66 -20.21 -6.01
CA ARG A 28 -26.58 -21.14 -5.33
C ARG A 28 -27.09 -22.21 -6.29
N ALA A 29 -27.50 -21.82 -7.49
CA ALA A 29 -27.98 -22.74 -8.52
C ALA A 29 -26.89 -23.74 -8.94
N ALA A 30 -25.63 -23.28 -9.05
CA ALA A 30 -24.51 -24.14 -9.38
C ALA A 30 -24.19 -25.20 -8.32
N SER A 31 -24.75 -25.09 -7.10
CA SER A 31 -24.59 -26.02 -5.97
C SER A 31 -23.17 -26.61 -5.87
N PRO A 32 -22.13 -25.76 -5.78
CA PRO A 32 -20.76 -26.24 -5.78
C PRO A 32 -20.55 -27.22 -4.64
N ARG A 33 -19.96 -28.38 -4.96
CA ARG A 33 -19.52 -29.33 -3.93
C ARG A 33 -18.63 -28.58 -2.94
N LYS A 34 -18.95 -28.69 -1.66
CA LYS A 34 -18.04 -28.28 -0.59
C LYS A 34 -16.79 -29.14 -0.68
N GLN A 35 -15.78 -28.67 -1.40
CA GLN A 35 -14.45 -29.22 -1.25
C GLN A 35 -14.00 -28.85 0.16
N HIS A 36 -13.97 -29.85 1.04
CA HIS A 36 -13.20 -29.77 2.26
C HIS A 36 -11.73 -29.75 1.84
N VAL A 37 -11.23 -28.54 1.58
CA VAL A 37 -9.79 -28.32 1.58
C VAL A 37 -9.41 -28.48 3.05
N VAL A 38 -8.85 -29.65 3.37
CA VAL A 38 -8.05 -29.81 4.59
C VAL A 38 -6.84 -28.92 4.36
N VAL A 39 -6.97 -27.66 4.75
CA VAL A 39 -5.81 -26.85 5.04
C VAL A 39 -5.27 -27.52 6.28
N SER A 40 -4.25 -28.37 6.14
CA SER A 40 -3.42 -28.65 7.31
C SER A 40 -3.06 -27.27 7.83
N GLU A 41 -3.28 -27.02 9.11
CA GLU A 41 -2.50 -25.99 9.79
C GLU A 41 -1.05 -26.43 9.59
N ALA A 42 -0.49 -26.07 8.44
CA ALA A 42 0.94 -25.95 8.30
C ALA A 42 1.25 -25.03 9.45
N VAL A 43 1.90 -25.59 10.48
CA VAL A 43 2.48 -24.85 11.58
C VAL A 43 3.05 -23.62 10.92
N ALA A 44 2.46 -22.45 11.19
CA ALA A 44 2.88 -21.23 10.53
C ALA A 44 4.39 -21.17 10.78
N ALA A 45 5.18 -21.40 9.73
CA ALA A 45 6.62 -21.55 9.86
C ALA A 45 7.05 -20.30 10.62
N ARG A 46 7.62 -20.50 11.81
CA ARG A 46 8.06 -19.35 12.60
C ARG A 46 9.05 -18.61 11.72
N VAL A 47 8.98 -17.29 11.67
CA VAL A 47 9.84 -16.46 10.81
C VAL A 47 11.32 -16.85 10.97
N GLU A 48 11.69 -17.30 12.17
CA GLU A 48 13.00 -17.88 12.52
C GLU A 48 13.45 -19.07 11.65
N GLU A 49 12.55 -19.93 11.17
CA GLU A 49 12.89 -21.13 10.39
C GLU A 49 13.20 -20.85 8.92
N LEU A 50 12.79 -19.68 8.40
CA LEU A 50 12.97 -19.29 6.99
C LEU A 50 13.96 -18.13 6.81
N THR A 51 14.44 -17.53 7.89
CA THR A 51 15.37 -16.40 7.83
C THR A 51 16.78 -16.96 7.65
N PRO A 52 17.47 -16.67 6.53
CA PRO A 52 18.89 -16.98 6.39
C PRO A 52 19.68 -16.47 7.60
N ALA A 53 20.68 -17.23 8.06
CA ALA A 53 21.40 -16.95 9.30
C ALA A 53 22.10 -15.57 9.34
N ASP A 54 22.30 -14.97 8.17
CA ASP A 54 22.91 -13.66 7.94
C ASP A 54 21.91 -12.48 7.99
N ILE A 55 20.60 -12.72 8.05
CA ILE A 55 19.59 -11.65 8.09
C ILE A 55 19.21 -11.33 9.54
N LYS A 56 19.65 -10.16 10.02
CA LYS A 56 19.17 -9.60 11.29
C LYS A 56 17.83 -8.88 11.06
N VAL A 57 16.75 -9.44 11.59
CA VAL A 57 15.43 -8.80 11.55
C VAL A 57 15.42 -7.58 12.48
N ILE A 58 15.07 -6.41 11.93
CA ILE A 58 14.93 -5.16 12.69
C ILE A 58 13.62 -5.22 13.51
N PRO A 59 13.66 -4.97 14.83
CA PRO A 59 12.47 -4.89 15.68
C PRO A 59 11.46 -3.89 15.12
N PRO A 60 10.14 -4.13 15.20
CA PRO A 60 9.12 -3.24 14.63
C PRO A 60 9.31 -1.76 15.02
N GLU A 61 9.56 -1.49 16.28
CA GLU A 61 9.77 -0.15 16.84
C GLU A 61 10.99 0.61 16.29
N GLU A 62 11.93 -0.10 15.66
CA GLU A 62 13.13 0.47 15.04
C GLU A 62 12.99 0.64 13.51
N ARG A 63 11.89 0.16 12.91
CA ARG A 63 11.70 0.20 11.44
C ARG A 63 11.36 1.59 10.91
N SER A 64 10.59 2.38 11.66
CA SER A 64 10.23 3.76 11.31
C SER A 64 9.65 4.52 12.51
N LEU A 65 9.46 5.84 12.38
CA LEU A 65 8.85 6.66 13.44
C LEU A 65 7.38 6.26 13.65
N TRP A 66 6.66 5.96 12.57
CA TRP A 66 5.30 5.42 12.65
C TRP A 66 5.25 4.07 13.32
N SER A 67 6.11 3.14 12.92
CA SER A 67 6.12 1.79 13.46
C SER A 67 6.34 1.81 14.97
N ARG A 68 7.24 2.69 15.46
CA ARG A 68 7.41 2.95 16.90
C ARG A 68 6.14 3.42 17.60
N LYS A 69 5.45 4.41 17.03
CA LYS A 69 4.19 4.92 17.60
C LYS A 69 3.11 3.84 17.66
N ILE A 70 2.97 3.06 16.60
CA ILE A 70 2.00 1.95 16.53
C ILE A 70 2.31 0.91 17.61
N THR A 71 3.58 0.52 17.77
CA THR A 71 4.00 -0.44 18.80
C THR A 71 3.74 0.09 20.23
N ASN A 72 3.84 1.40 20.45
CA ASN A 72 3.53 2.03 21.72
C ASN A 72 2.02 2.21 21.99
N GLY A 73 1.15 1.83 21.04
CA GLY A 73 -0.30 2.05 21.14
C GLY A 73 -0.72 3.52 20.96
N GLU A 74 0.14 4.34 20.37
CA GLU A 74 -0.16 5.74 20.07
C GLU A 74 -1.03 5.84 18.81
N PHE A 75 -1.92 6.85 18.78
CA PHE A 75 -2.70 7.15 17.58
C PHE A 75 -1.80 7.81 16.53
N VAL A 76 -1.86 7.32 15.29
CA VAL A 76 -1.03 7.80 14.18
C VAL A 76 -1.91 8.47 13.12
N THR A 77 -1.44 9.60 12.61
CA THR A 77 -2.12 10.42 11.61
C THR A 77 -1.35 10.47 10.31
N SER A 78 -2.07 10.48 9.19
CA SER A 78 -1.47 10.75 7.88
C SER A 78 -2.35 11.64 7.04
N VAL A 79 -1.73 12.41 6.16
CA VAL A 79 -2.43 13.26 5.18
C VAL A 79 -1.95 12.92 3.77
N GLU A 80 -2.89 12.73 2.85
CA GLU A 80 -2.58 12.54 1.44
C GLU A 80 -2.20 13.87 0.81
N VAL A 81 -1.00 13.95 0.22
CA VAL A 81 -0.50 15.12 -0.48
C VAL A 81 -0.12 14.75 -1.90
N LEU A 82 -0.79 15.39 -2.86
CA LEU A 82 -0.51 15.13 -4.27
C LEU A 82 0.85 15.71 -4.66
N PRO A 83 1.64 14.99 -5.50
CA PRO A 83 2.88 15.54 -6.04
C PRO A 83 2.67 16.89 -6.74
N PRO A 84 3.67 17.80 -6.70
CA PRO A 84 3.61 19.09 -7.38
C PRO A 84 3.23 18.97 -8.85
N LYS A 85 2.51 19.99 -9.36
CA LYS A 85 2.32 20.15 -10.80
C LYS A 85 3.59 20.75 -11.39
N GLY A 86 4.22 20.05 -12.33
CA GLY A 86 5.47 20.50 -12.95
C GLY A 86 6.70 20.28 -12.07
N CYS A 87 7.74 21.09 -12.26
CA CYS A 87 9.05 20.91 -11.65
C CYS A 87 9.30 21.73 -10.38
N ALA A 88 8.38 22.64 -10.00
CA ALA A 88 8.52 23.55 -8.88
C ALA A 88 7.83 22.98 -7.62
N PRO A 89 8.57 22.47 -6.61
CA PRO A 89 7.98 21.80 -5.45
C PRO A 89 7.65 22.73 -4.29
N GLU A 90 8.05 24.00 -4.33
CA GLU A 90 8.15 24.89 -3.16
C GLU A 90 6.83 25.03 -2.42
N LYS A 91 5.74 25.28 -3.14
CA LYS A 91 4.39 25.45 -2.55
C LYS A 91 3.90 24.17 -1.86
N THR A 92 4.19 23.01 -2.46
CA THR A 92 3.82 21.72 -1.88
C THR A 92 4.64 21.44 -0.62
N LEU A 93 5.95 21.70 -0.67
CA LEU A 93 6.83 21.51 0.49
C LEU A 93 6.47 22.46 1.65
N GLU A 94 6.12 23.71 1.37
CA GLU A 94 5.63 24.66 2.38
C GLU A 94 4.35 24.15 3.04
N SER A 95 3.40 23.63 2.24
CA SER A 95 2.16 23.05 2.77
C SER A 95 2.44 21.82 3.65
N ILE A 96 3.38 20.96 3.26
CA ILE A 96 3.79 19.79 4.07
C ILE A 96 4.48 20.21 5.36
N ARG A 97 5.26 21.29 5.33
CA ARG A 97 5.88 21.85 6.55
C ARG A 97 4.84 22.31 7.56
N LEU A 98 3.78 22.97 7.10
CA LEU A 98 2.64 23.34 7.96
C LEU A 98 1.96 22.10 8.56
N LEU A 99 1.83 21.01 7.81
CA LEU A 99 1.29 19.75 8.33
C LEU A 99 2.18 19.14 9.42
N LYS A 100 3.50 19.14 9.21
CA LYS A 100 4.47 18.69 10.21
C LYS A 100 4.37 19.54 11.48
N ASP A 101 4.33 20.87 11.35
CA ASP A 101 4.24 21.79 12.48
C ASP A 101 2.90 21.65 13.24
N ALA A 102 1.84 21.22 12.55
CA ALA A 102 0.55 20.89 13.16
C ALA A 102 0.52 19.51 13.87
N GLY A 103 1.60 18.74 13.81
CA GLY A 103 1.73 17.44 14.48
C GLY A 103 1.27 16.24 13.66
N VAL A 104 1.16 16.37 12.34
CA VAL A 104 0.91 15.20 11.46
C VAL A 104 2.12 14.28 11.47
N ASP A 105 1.89 12.98 11.63
CA ASP A 105 2.99 12.02 11.80
C ASP A 105 3.67 11.64 10.48
N GLY A 106 2.94 11.68 9.38
CA GLY A 106 3.46 11.32 8.05
C GLY A 106 2.57 11.83 6.92
N VAL A 107 3.13 11.88 5.71
CA VAL A 107 2.38 12.22 4.50
C VAL A 107 2.40 11.08 3.52
N ASN A 108 1.24 10.73 2.95
CA ASN A 108 1.17 9.73 1.88
C ASN A 108 1.12 10.45 0.52
N ILE A 109 1.90 9.94 -0.43
CA ILE A 109 2.14 10.60 -1.72
C ILE A 109 1.72 9.63 -2.83
N PRO A 110 0.55 9.85 -3.47
CA PRO A 110 0.04 8.96 -4.51
C PRO A 110 0.84 9.10 -5.81
N ASP A 111 1.10 7.97 -6.46
CA ASP A 111 1.71 7.91 -7.80
C ASP A 111 0.63 7.95 -8.90
N GLY A 112 0.86 8.77 -9.92
CA GLY A 112 -0.06 8.96 -11.04
C GLY A 112 -1.53 9.36 -10.71
N PRO A 113 -1.81 10.21 -9.69
CA PRO A 113 -3.19 10.49 -9.30
C PRO A 113 -3.97 11.14 -10.46
N ARG A 114 -5.12 10.53 -10.79
CA ARG A 114 -6.04 10.97 -11.85
C ARG A 114 -5.40 11.08 -13.25
N ALA A 115 -4.35 10.30 -13.53
CA ALA A 115 -3.64 10.31 -14.82
C ALA A 115 -3.16 11.71 -15.27
N GLN A 116 -2.78 12.56 -14.30
CA GLN A 116 -2.27 13.90 -14.57
C GLN A 116 -0.75 13.92 -14.54
N THR A 117 -0.13 14.68 -15.44
CA THR A 117 1.30 14.96 -15.40
C THR A 117 1.66 15.75 -14.15
N ARG A 118 2.51 15.17 -13.31
CA ARG A 118 3.02 15.73 -12.06
C ARG A 118 4.49 15.34 -11.89
N MET A 119 5.17 15.97 -10.95
CA MET A 119 6.45 15.47 -10.46
C MET A 119 6.30 14.00 -10.02
N SER A 120 7.36 13.21 -10.20
CA SER A 120 7.39 11.84 -9.68
C SER A 120 7.05 11.82 -8.19
N ALA A 121 6.18 10.90 -7.78
CA ALA A 121 5.84 10.69 -6.37
C ALA A 121 7.09 10.34 -5.57
N GLN A 122 8.00 9.54 -6.13
CA GLN A 122 9.26 9.16 -5.50
C GLN A 122 10.17 10.38 -5.30
N ALA A 123 10.35 11.20 -6.34
CA ALA A 123 11.14 12.43 -6.22
C ALA A 123 10.56 13.37 -5.16
N THR A 124 9.22 13.48 -5.10
CA THR A 124 8.54 14.27 -4.07
C THR A 124 8.80 13.71 -2.67
N ALA A 125 8.71 12.38 -2.49
CA ALA A 125 8.99 11.73 -1.21
C ALA A 125 10.42 12.00 -0.73
N VAL A 126 11.41 11.88 -1.62
CA VAL A 126 12.82 12.19 -1.30
C VAL A 126 12.99 13.64 -0.87
N LEU A 127 12.36 14.61 -1.56
CA LEU A 127 12.42 16.02 -1.17
C LEU A 127 11.78 16.25 0.21
N VAL A 128 10.65 15.60 0.48
CA VAL A 128 9.96 15.71 1.77
C VAL A 128 10.81 15.18 2.91
N GLU A 129 11.38 13.98 2.77
CA GLU A 129 12.21 13.41 3.83
C GLU A 129 13.51 14.20 4.03
N ARG A 130 14.17 14.61 2.95
CA ARG A 130 15.44 15.35 3.01
C ARG A 130 15.27 16.77 3.53
N ASP A 131 14.28 17.50 3.06
CA ASP A 131 14.18 18.96 3.29
C ASP A 131 13.26 19.30 4.48
N ILE A 132 12.29 18.43 4.79
CA ILE A 132 11.30 18.66 5.86
C ILE A 132 11.51 17.68 7.02
N GLY A 133 11.92 16.44 6.75
CA GLY A 133 12.12 15.40 7.76
C GLY A 133 10.82 14.96 8.42
N ILE A 134 9.77 14.75 7.61
CA ILE A 134 8.54 14.05 7.97
C ILE A 134 8.48 12.74 7.17
N GLU A 135 7.98 11.67 7.77
CA GLU A 135 7.93 10.34 7.14
C GLU A 135 7.03 10.37 5.88
N ALA A 136 7.56 9.92 4.74
CA ALA A 136 6.85 9.93 3.46
C ALA A 136 6.43 8.52 3.05
N VAL A 137 5.12 8.28 2.98
CA VAL A 137 4.57 7.03 2.48
C VAL A 137 4.36 7.13 0.98
N LEU A 138 5.36 6.68 0.24
CA LEU A 138 5.32 6.62 -1.21
C LEU A 138 4.34 5.54 -1.69
N HIS A 139 3.32 5.94 -2.45
CA HIS A 139 2.60 4.97 -3.27
C HIS A 139 3.41 4.71 -4.54
N TYR A 140 3.41 3.46 -5.00
CA TYR A 140 4.13 3.07 -6.19
C TYR A 140 3.22 2.28 -7.12
N CYS A 141 2.79 2.88 -8.23
CA CYS A 141 1.85 2.26 -9.14
C CYS A 141 2.58 1.49 -10.24
N CYS A 142 2.38 0.17 -10.27
CA CYS A 142 3.03 -0.71 -11.24
C CYS A 142 2.37 -0.71 -12.64
N ARG A 143 1.19 -0.08 -12.81
CA ARG A 143 0.39 -0.15 -14.05
C ARG A 143 1.14 0.42 -15.26
N ASP A 144 1.86 1.53 -15.06
CA ASP A 144 2.41 2.35 -16.14
C ASP A 144 3.91 2.09 -16.35
N ARG A 145 4.45 1.00 -15.77
CA ARG A 145 5.89 0.68 -15.76
C ARG A 145 6.15 -0.79 -16.09
N ASN A 146 7.30 -1.05 -16.70
CA ASN A 146 7.81 -2.42 -16.89
C ASN A 146 8.75 -2.81 -15.74
N LEU A 147 9.13 -4.08 -15.66
CA LEU A 147 9.97 -4.59 -14.57
C LEU A 147 11.31 -3.86 -14.45
N LEU A 148 11.97 -3.57 -15.58
CA LEU A 148 13.24 -2.85 -15.59
C LEU A 148 13.09 -1.41 -15.07
N GLY A 149 12.00 -0.74 -15.45
CA GLY A 149 11.65 0.58 -14.93
C GLY A 149 11.38 0.52 -13.43
N MET A 150 10.69 -0.50 -12.95
CA MET A 150 10.46 -0.68 -11.51
C MET A 150 11.75 -0.93 -10.73
N MET A 151 12.63 -1.77 -11.26
CA MET A 151 13.94 -2.00 -10.66
C MET A 151 14.80 -0.74 -10.66
N SER A 152 14.81 0.02 -11.76
CA SER A 152 15.52 1.29 -11.85
C SER A 152 14.98 2.29 -10.82
N ASP A 153 13.66 2.48 -10.75
CA ASP A 153 13.05 3.40 -9.79
C ASP A 153 13.45 3.03 -8.35
N LEU A 154 13.39 1.76 -7.97
CA LEU A 154 13.75 1.32 -6.61
C LEU A 154 15.24 1.45 -6.28
N LEU A 155 16.12 1.35 -7.27
CA LEU A 155 17.56 1.52 -7.09
C LEU A 155 17.99 2.99 -7.04
N GLY A 156 17.19 3.90 -7.60
CA GLY A 156 17.47 5.33 -7.73
C GLY A 156 18.20 5.69 -9.02
#